data_AF-M5G970-F1
#
_entry.id   AF-M5G970-F1
#
_cell.length_a   1.000
_cell.length_b   1.000
_cell.length_c   1.000
_cell.angle_alpha   90.00
_cell.angle_beta   90.00
_cell.angle_gamma   90.00
#
_symmetry.space_group_name_H-M   'P 1'
#
loop_
_entity.id
_entity.type
_entity.pdbx_description
1 polymer ?
#
loop_
_entity_poly.entity_id
_entity_poly.type
_entity_poly.pdbx_seq_one_letter_code
_entity_poly.pdbx_strand_id
1 'polypeptide(L)'
;MAKVFSGEIFPGVHISTGSLQPFLKKGITNDDRLAVHSVKVAVGEFVAAMVIDGHGGEECAAYAQHGIIPFITRELGRCGSTSSCTEISSALQRAIKAFDDDLARALKESVTKVPPGEPLSTTFLRDPPLRRLLR
;
A
#
# COMPACT_ATOMS: atom_id res chain seq x y z
N MET A 1 12.70 17.97 2.54
CA MET A 1 13.45 17.73 1.29
C MET A 1 12.60 16.77 0.47
N ALA A 2 12.22 17.14 -0.76
CA ALA A 2 11.41 16.27 -1.61
C ALA A 2 12.25 15.08 -2.07
N LYS A 3 11.79 13.85 -1.85
CA LYS A 3 12.34 12.68 -2.54
C LYS A 3 11.56 12.54 -3.84
N VAL A 4 12.22 12.83 -4.95
CA VAL A 4 11.65 12.67 -6.28
C VAL A 4 12.19 11.39 -6.88
N PHE A 5 11.30 10.48 -7.29
CA PHE A 5 11.66 9.30 -8.06
C PHE A 5 11.15 9.49 -9.49
N SER A 6 12.04 9.30 -10.46
CA SER A 6 11.73 9.36 -11.89
C SER A 6 12.21 8.09 -12.58
N GLY A 7 11.37 7.52 -13.43
CA GLY A 7 11.70 6.32 -14.20
C GLY A 7 10.70 6.03 -15.31
N GLU A 8 11.01 5.00 -16.08
CA GLU A 8 10.10 4.40 -17.06
C GLU A 8 9.67 3.04 -16.52
N ILE A 9 8.37 2.78 -16.47
CA ILE A 9 7.83 1.54 -15.88
C ILE A 9 7.47 0.48 -16.91
N PHE A 10 7.15 0.92 -18.13
CA PHE A 10 7.05 0.13 -19.36
C PHE A 10 7.08 1.09 -20.58
N PRO A 11 7.26 0.58 -21.82
CA PRO A 11 7.53 1.43 -22.99
C PRO A 11 6.55 2.59 -23.16
N GLY A 12 7.08 3.81 -23.13
CA GLY A 12 6.32 5.04 -23.38
C GLY A 12 5.53 5.58 -22.19
N VAL A 13 5.65 4.98 -20.99
CA VAL A 13 5.03 5.51 -19.76
C VAL A 13 6.11 5.97 -18.78
N HIS A 14 6.26 7.29 -18.70
CA HIS A 14 7.14 7.97 -17.76
C HIS A 14 6.40 8.29 -16.46
N ILE A 15 7.06 8.05 -15.33
CA ILE A 15 6.53 8.33 -14.00
C ILE A 15 7.46 9.26 -13.25
N SER A 16 6.86 10.22 -12.56
CA SER A 16 7.51 11.04 -11.55
C SER A 16 6.65 11.06 -10.31
N THR A 17 7.23 10.77 -9.14
CA THR A 17 6.56 10.88 -7.85
C THR A 17 7.36 11.76 -6.91
N GLY A 18 6.67 12.47 -6.01
CA GLY A 18 7.31 13.27 -4.97
C GLY A 18 6.34 13.56 -3.84
N SER A 19 6.82 13.48 -2.60
CA SER A 19 6.08 13.88 -1.40
C SER A 19 6.84 14.99 -0.67
N LEU A 20 6.08 15.94 -0.14
CA LEU A 20 6.58 17.09 0.62
C LEU A 20 6.09 17.01 2.06
N GLN A 21 6.99 17.28 3.01
CA GLN A 21 6.64 17.52 4.41
C GLN A 21 6.80 19.03 4.68
N PRO A 22 5.75 19.84 4.52
CA PRO A 22 5.85 21.30 4.62
C PRO A 22 6.16 21.78 6.05
N PHE A 23 5.78 21.02 7.08
CA PHE A 23 6.00 21.38 8.49
C PHE A 23 6.99 20.41 9.16
N LEU A 24 8.28 20.76 9.14
CA LEU A 24 9.32 20.07 9.91
C LEU A 24 9.26 20.49 11.39
N LYS A 25 8.16 20.19 12.09
CA LYS A 25 8.13 20.31 13.56
C LYS A 25 8.83 19.09 14.15
N LYS A 26 9.61 19.31 15.22
CA LYS A 26 10.28 18.23 15.96
C LYS A 26 9.23 17.22 16.43
N GLY A 27 9.35 15.97 15.97
CA GLY A 27 8.43 14.88 16.30
C GLY A 27 7.27 14.67 15.32
N ILE A 28 7.18 15.41 14.21
CA ILE A 28 6.19 15.14 13.14
C ILE A 28 6.89 14.46 11.96
N THR A 29 6.55 13.19 11.71
CA THR A 29 6.99 12.39 10.56
C THR A 29 6.08 12.61 9.35
N ASN A 30 6.61 12.28 8.16
CA ASN A 30 5.78 12.20 6.96
C ASN A 30 5.19 10.79 6.91
N ASP A 31 3.91 10.69 7.19
CA ASP A 31 3.20 9.42 7.26
C ASP A 31 2.68 8.99 5.88
N ASP A 32 2.71 9.88 4.89
CA ASP A 32 2.27 9.59 3.53
C ASP A 32 3.19 8.60 2.82
N ARG A 33 2.60 7.80 1.94
CA ARG A 33 3.33 6.92 1.02
C ARG A 33 2.86 7.11 -0.41
N LEU A 34 3.82 6.94 -1.32
CA LEU A 34 3.60 6.95 -2.76
C LEU A 34 4.12 5.64 -3.31
N ALA A 35 3.34 5.00 -4.17
CA ALA A 35 3.74 3.77 -4.82
C ALA A 35 3.30 3.76 -6.27
N VAL A 36 4.20 3.31 -7.15
CA VAL A 36 3.88 3.06 -8.56
C VAL A 36 4.47 1.72 -8.93
N HIS A 37 3.63 0.82 -9.41
CA HIS A 37 3.97 -0.58 -9.68
C HIS A 37 3.53 -0.97 -11.09
N SER A 38 4.37 -1.75 -11.79
CA SER A 38 3.90 -2.51 -12.96
C SER A 38 3.18 -3.76 -12.45
N VAL A 39 1.98 -4.00 -12.97
CA VAL A 39 1.17 -5.18 -12.69
C VAL A 39 0.95 -5.92 -13.99
N LYS A 40 1.61 -7.06 -14.13
CA LYS A 40 1.45 -7.93 -15.29
C LYS A 40 0.57 -9.12 -14.94
N VAL A 41 -0.52 -9.28 -15.68
CA VAL A 41 -1.49 -10.37 -15.56
C VAL A 41 -1.85 -10.91 -16.93
N ALA A 42 -2.62 -12.00 -16.99
CA ALA A 42 -3.01 -12.64 -18.25
C ALA A 42 -3.76 -11.69 -19.21
N VAL A 43 -4.51 -10.74 -18.66
CA VAL A 43 -5.32 -9.79 -19.43
C VAL A 43 -4.53 -8.58 -19.95
N GLY A 44 -3.28 -8.39 -19.50
CA GLY A 44 -2.45 -7.28 -19.92
C GLY A 44 -1.44 -6.82 -18.86
N GLU A 45 -0.75 -5.74 -19.19
CA GLU A 45 0.15 -5.02 -18.29
C GLU A 45 -0.48 -3.68 -17.90
N PHE A 46 -0.45 -3.36 -16.61
CA PHE A 46 -1.09 -2.18 -16.02
C PHE A 46 -0.09 -1.41 -15.16
N VAL A 47 -0.30 -0.09 -15.04
CA VAL A 47 0.33 0.70 -13.97
C VAL A 47 -0.66 0.83 -12.82
N ALA A 48 -0.25 0.42 -11.63
CA ALA A 48 -0.93 0.76 -10.39
C ALA A 48 -0.19 1.92 -9.71
N ALA A 49 -0.79 3.11 -9.73
CA ALA A 49 -0.27 4.30 -9.05
C ALA A 49 -1.16 4.65 -7.85
N MET A 50 -0.55 4.93 -6.71
CA MET A 50 -1.25 5.13 -5.43
C MET A 50 -0.63 6.27 -4.63
N VAL A 51 -1.51 7.05 -4.01
CA VAL A 51 -1.19 8.03 -2.96
C VAL A 51 -1.91 7.56 -1.71
N ILE A 52 -1.15 7.37 -0.62
CA ILE A 52 -1.66 6.85 0.64
C ILE A 52 -1.41 7.91 1.70
N ASP A 53 -2.49 8.53 2.17
CA ASP A 53 -2.48 9.53 3.25
C ASP A 53 -2.48 8.78 4.59
N GLY A 54 -1.33 8.80 5.27
CA GLY A 54 -1.13 8.09 6.53
C GLY A 54 -1.60 8.94 7.71
N HIS A 55 -2.35 8.35 8.65
CA HIS A 55 -2.77 9.04 9.87
C HIS A 55 -2.53 8.21 11.13
N GLY A 56 -2.11 8.87 12.21
CA GLY A 56 -1.90 8.22 13.51
C GLY A 56 -0.67 7.30 13.56
N GLY A 57 0.29 7.52 12.65
CA GLY A 57 1.45 6.65 12.43
C GLY A 57 1.62 6.32 10.95
N GLU A 58 2.85 5.99 10.56
CA GLU A 58 3.21 5.69 9.17
C GLU A 58 3.01 4.22 8.78
N GLU A 59 2.71 3.34 9.73
CA GLU A 59 2.84 1.90 9.56
C GLU A 59 1.79 1.30 8.60
N CYS A 60 0.54 1.75 8.69
CA CYS A 60 -0.51 1.32 7.77
C CYS A 60 -0.23 1.80 6.35
N ALA A 61 0.26 3.04 6.20
CA ALA A 61 0.61 3.59 4.90
C ALA A 61 1.82 2.87 4.29
N ALA A 62 2.85 2.59 5.11
CA ALA A 62 4.02 1.81 4.71
C ALA A 62 3.62 0.41 4.26
N TYR A 63 2.68 -0.24 4.95
CA TYR A 63 2.17 -1.53 4.51
C TYR A 63 1.43 -1.43 3.18
N ALA A 64 0.49 -0.50 3.07
CA ALA A 64 -0.31 -0.34 1.86
C ALA A 64 0.55 -0.03 0.62
N GLN A 65 1.72 0.59 0.80
CA GLN A 65 2.65 0.89 -0.29
C GLN A 65 3.05 -0.35 -1.10
N HIS A 66 3.15 -1.52 -0.46
CA HIS A 66 3.58 -2.78 -1.09
C HIS A 66 2.55 -3.90 -0.95
N GLY A 67 1.86 -3.99 0.18
CA GLY A 67 1.00 -5.09 0.58
C GLY A 67 -0.26 -5.24 -0.28
N ILE A 68 -0.73 -4.19 -0.96
CA ILE A 68 -1.94 -4.26 -1.79
C ILE A 68 -1.69 -4.89 -3.18
N ILE A 69 -0.45 -4.88 -3.68
CA ILE A 69 -0.12 -5.34 -5.04
C ILE A 69 -0.40 -6.83 -5.25
N PRO A 70 -0.08 -7.75 -4.31
CA PRO A 70 -0.50 -9.14 -4.42
C PRO A 70 -2.02 -9.32 -4.56
N PHE A 71 -2.82 -8.52 -3.88
CA PHE A 71 -4.29 -8.57 -3.97
C PHE A 71 -4.78 -8.07 -5.33
N ILE A 72 -4.22 -6.96 -5.82
CA ILE A 72 -4.52 -6.42 -7.16
C ILE A 72 -4.18 -7.45 -8.23
N THR A 73 -2.97 -8.02 -8.17
CA THR A 73 -2.50 -9.03 -9.13
C THR A 73 -3.41 -10.27 -9.12
N ARG A 74 -3.83 -10.73 -7.94
CA ARG A 74 -4.74 -11.87 -7.78
C ARG A 74 -6.11 -11.60 -8.39
N GLU A 75 -6.74 -10.47 -8.07
CA GLU A 75 -8.10 -10.19 -8.55
C GLU A 75 -8.14 -9.83 -10.04
N LEU A 76 -7.13 -9.09 -10.54
CA LEU A 76 -6.99 -8.84 -11.99
C LEU A 76 -6.62 -10.12 -12.75
N GLY A 77 -5.88 -11.04 -12.15
CA GLY A 77 -5.57 -12.35 -12.75
C GLY A 77 -6.81 -13.25 -12.93
N ARG A 78 -7.92 -12.94 -12.27
CA ARG A 78 -9.22 -13.64 -12.42
C ARG A 78 -10.10 -13.04 -13.51
N CYS A 79 -9.75 -11.86 -14.02
CA CYS A 79 -10.43 -11.25 -15.15
C CYS A 79 -10.16 -12.09 -16.41
N GLY A 80 -11.17 -12.20 -17.28
CA GLY A 80 -11.01 -12.86 -18.59
C GLY A 80 -10.13 -12.07 -19.55
N SER A 81 -9.58 -12.71 -20.58
CA SER A 81 -8.69 -12.07 -21.58
C SER A 81 -9.30 -10.85 -22.30
N THR A 82 -10.63 -10.73 -22.31
CA THR A 82 -11.37 -9.56 -22.79
C THR A 82 -12.26 -9.03 -21.68
N SER A 83 -11.69 -8.28 -20.74
CA SER A 83 -12.45 -7.69 -19.63
C SER A 83 -12.91 -6.27 -19.93
N SER A 84 -14.16 -5.99 -19.55
CA SER A 84 -14.70 -4.63 -19.60
C SER A 84 -14.07 -3.76 -18.51
N CYS A 85 -14.11 -2.43 -18.69
CA CYS A 85 -13.67 -1.49 -17.65
C CYS A 85 -14.39 -1.71 -16.30
N THR A 86 -15.66 -2.12 -16.35
CA THR A 86 -16.48 -2.45 -15.16
C THR A 86 -15.92 -3.65 -14.41
N GLU A 87 -15.46 -4.68 -15.13
CA GLU A 87 -14.90 -5.87 -14.54
C GLU A 87 -13.54 -5.59 -13.86
N ILE A 88 -12.68 -4.80 -14.52
CA ILE A 88 -11.40 -4.33 -13.96
C ILE A 88 -11.64 -3.50 -12.70
N SER A 89 -12.61 -2.57 -12.73
CA SER A 89 -12.97 -1.76 -11.57
C SER A 89 -13.49 -2.61 -10.41
N SER A 90 -14.31 -3.62 -10.72
CA SER A 90 -14.83 -4.56 -9.71
C SER A 90 -13.73 -5.43 -9.12
N ALA A 91 -12.75 -5.85 -9.91
CA ALA A 91 -11.58 -6.58 -9.45
C ALA A 91 -10.72 -5.72 -8.50
N LEU A 92 -10.49 -4.45 -8.85
CA LEU A 92 -9.77 -3.51 -7.99
C LEU A 92 -10.50 -3.30 -6.65
N GLN A 93 -11.84 -3.14 -6.68
CA GLN A 93 -12.64 -3.02 -5.46
C GLN A 93 -12.50 -4.26 -4.56
N ARG A 94 -12.57 -5.47 -5.13
CA ARG A 94 -12.37 -6.72 -4.37
C ARG A 94 -10.95 -6.81 -3.80
N ALA A 95 -9.94 -6.36 -4.55
CA ALA A 95 -8.55 -6.36 -4.08
C ALA A 95 -8.38 -5.44 -2.88
N ILE A 96 -8.88 -4.20 -2.97
CA ILE A 96 -8.84 -3.21 -1.87
C ILE A 96 -9.56 -3.78 -0.64
N LYS A 97 -10.76 -4.33 -0.82
CA LYS A 97 -11.52 -4.91 0.31
C LYS A 97 -10.76 -6.06 0.97
N ALA A 98 -10.23 -7.00 0.18
CA ALA A 98 -9.51 -8.15 0.73
C ALA A 98 -8.21 -7.75 1.43
N PHE A 99 -7.54 -6.71 0.93
CA PHE A 99 -6.37 -6.11 1.58
C PHE A 99 -6.75 -5.47 2.92
N ASP A 100 -7.82 -4.67 2.95
CA ASP A 100 -8.30 -4.01 4.17
C ASP A 100 -8.72 -5.04 5.25
N ASP A 101 -9.45 -6.09 4.85
CA ASP A 101 -9.86 -7.17 5.75
C ASP A 101 -8.64 -7.94 6.33
N ASP A 102 -7.56 -8.08 5.55
CA ASP A 102 -6.30 -8.70 5.98
C ASP A 102 -5.52 -7.81 6.95
N LEU A 103 -5.40 -6.51 6.63
CA LEU A 103 -4.78 -5.51 7.49
C LEU A 103 -5.53 -5.41 8.83
N ALA A 104 -6.86 -5.31 8.80
CA ALA A 104 -7.67 -5.24 10.02
C ALA A 104 -7.49 -6.48 10.90
N ARG A 105 -7.40 -7.68 10.30
CA ARG A 105 -7.12 -8.92 11.02
C ARG A 105 -5.72 -8.92 11.65
N ALA A 106 -4.70 -8.54 10.89
CA ALA A 106 -3.33 -8.44 11.40
C ALA A 106 -3.23 -7.43 12.57
N LEU A 107 -3.86 -6.26 12.44
CA LEU A 107 -3.92 -5.26 13.51
C LEU A 107 -4.63 -5.80 14.74
N LYS A 108 -5.80 -6.45 14.59
CA LYS A 108 -6.55 -7.02 15.71
C LYS A 108 -5.75 -8.08 16.47
N GLU A 109 -5.05 -8.95 15.76
CA GLU A 109 -4.17 -9.96 16.37
C GLU A 109 -3.03 -9.35 17.18
N SER A 110 -2.57 -8.17 16.80
CA SER A 110 -1.41 -7.54 17.43
C SER A 110 -1.76 -6.51 18.50
N VAL A 111 -2.86 -5.76 18.37
CA VAL A 111 -3.35 -4.81 19.39
C VAL A 111 -3.60 -5.52 20.71
N THR A 112 -4.08 -6.77 20.67
CA THR A 112 -4.30 -7.59 21.89
C THR A 112 -3.02 -7.95 22.64
N LYS A 113 -1.84 -7.75 22.03
CA LYS A 113 -0.53 -8.00 22.62
C LYS A 113 0.19 -6.73 23.06
N VAL A 114 -0.37 -5.54 22.77
CA VAL A 114 0.22 -4.25 23.14
C VAL A 114 -0.05 -4.01 24.63
N PRO A 115 0.99 -3.82 25.47
CA PRO A 115 0.80 -3.48 26.87
C PRO A 115 0.02 -2.16 27.02
N PRO A 116 -0.86 -2.03 28.03
CA PRO A 116 -1.55 -0.78 28.30
C PRO A 116 -0.55 0.38 28.46
N GLY A 117 -0.74 1.47 27.70
CA GLY A 117 0.10 2.66 27.77
C GLY A 117 1.29 2.68 26.79
N GLU A 118 1.55 1.59 26.05
CA GLU A 118 2.49 1.60 24.93
C GLU A 118 1.78 1.93 23.60
N PRO A 119 2.41 2.71 22.70
CA PRO A 119 1.84 2.98 21.38
C PRO A 119 1.97 1.76 20.46
N LEU A 120 1.03 1.59 19.52
CA LEU A 120 1.04 0.48 18.56
C LEU A 120 2.36 0.38 17.78
N SER A 121 2.97 1.54 17.49
CA SER A 121 4.24 1.69 16.77
C SER A 121 5.41 0.91 17.38
N THR A 122 5.49 0.76 18.71
CA THR A 122 6.56 -0.05 19.35
C THR A 122 6.40 -1.54 19.07
N THR A 123 5.18 -1.98 18.75
CA THR A 123 4.82 -3.39 18.54
C THR A 123 5.00 -3.81 17.08
N PHE A 124 4.88 -2.89 16.12
CA PHE A 124 5.12 -3.17 14.69
C PHE A 124 6.53 -3.71 14.40
N LEU A 125 7.54 -3.27 15.14
CA LEU A 125 8.93 -3.74 15.00
C LEU A 125 9.21 -5.08 15.70
N ARG A 126 8.30 -5.55 16.56
CA ARG A 126 8.50 -6.70 17.45
C ARG A 126 7.59 -7.90 17.12
N ASP A 127 6.37 -7.68 16.64
CA ASP A 127 5.38 -8.74 16.36
C ASP A 127 5.51 -9.26 14.92
N PRO A 128 5.73 -10.57 14.67
CA PRO A 128 5.88 -11.12 13.33
C PRO A 128 4.75 -10.79 12.33
N PRO A 129 3.44 -10.89 12.68
CA PRO A 129 2.35 -10.39 11.84
C PRO A 129 2.51 -8.94 11.40
N LEU A 130 2.82 -8.01 12.31
CA LEU A 130 3.02 -6.60 11.99
C LEU A 130 4.36 -6.31 11.28
N ARG A 131 5.40 -7.11 11.55
CA ARG A 131 6.68 -7.03 10.82
C ARG A 131 6.53 -7.36 9.35
N ARG A 132 5.61 -8.27 9.00
CA ARG A 132 5.25 -8.51 7.60
C ARG A 132 4.54 -7.31 6.98
N LEU A 133 3.95 -6.43 7.81
CA LEU A 133 3.34 -5.20 7.33
C LEU A 133 4.37 -4.11 7.00
N LEU A 134 5.62 -4.24 7.44
CA LEU A 134 6.68 -3.24 7.23
C LEU A 134 7.78 -3.67 6.24
N ARG A 135 7.62 -4.82 5.57
CA ARG A 135 8.57 -5.38 4.59
C ARG A 135 7.96 -5.43 3.20
#